data_AF-A0A1F6GV90-F1
#
_entry.id   AF-A0A1F6GV90-F1
#
_cell.length_a   1.000
_cell.length_b   1.000
_cell.length_c   1.000
_cell.angle_alpha   90.00
_cell.angle_beta   90.00
_cell.angle_gamma   90.00
#
_symmetry.space_group_name_H-M   'P 1'
#
loop_
_entity.id
_entity.type
_entity.pdbx_description
1 polymer ?
#
loop_
_entity_poly.entity_id
_entity_poly.type
_entity_poly.pdbx_seq_one_letter_code
_entity_poly.pdbx_strand_id
1 'polypeptide(L)'
;MSEKTISLDQFRKKREEAKAQEELEPFEGCLVWLHCPNCQKIEYTEVRAPGGRTHRCGTKVEEVEVFLDLRAELSFTLENLKTIEAHLLEVGQNRLKKLLARSLEKTLLQLKASEEEYASRLQKAGGGRVVPYPQETQPLVERFAEVQINPLGLYVTPFRLEPHKRFPNNTKEPS
;
A
#
# COMPACT_ATOMS: atom_id res chain seq x y z
N MET A 1 -25.08 -48.48 -13.85
CA MET A 1 -24.64 -47.23 -13.20
C MET A 1 -23.48 -46.70 -14.02
N SER A 2 -23.63 -45.55 -14.69
CA SER A 2 -22.56 -45.01 -15.56
C SER A 2 -21.48 -44.36 -14.69
N GLU A 3 -20.30 -44.98 -14.62
CA GLU A 3 -19.10 -44.30 -14.14
C GLU A 3 -18.84 -43.10 -15.05
N LYS A 4 -19.10 -41.89 -14.54
CA LYS A 4 -18.67 -40.67 -15.20
C LYS A 4 -17.15 -40.60 -15.07
N THR A 5 -16.43 -41.09 -16.08
CA THR A 5 -14.99 -40.92 -16.22
C THR A 5 -14.72 -39.41 -16.32
N ILE A 6 -14.24 -38.82 -15.23
CA ILE A 6 -13.86 -37.40 -15.23
C ILE A 6 -12.64 -37.29 -16.14
N SER A 7 -12.77 -36.61 -17.27
CA SER A 7 -11.70 -36.45 -18.25
C SER A 7 -10.53 -35.65 -17.66
N LEU A 8 -9.29 -36.02 -18.01
CA LEU A 8 -8.07 -35.28 -17.65
C LEU A 8 -8.16 -33.78 -18.00
N ASP A 9 -8.86 -33.43 -19.08
CA ASP A 9 -9.05 -32.04 -19.48
C ASP A 9 -10.02 -31.28 -18.55
N GLN A 10 -11.04 -31.97 -18.03
CA GLN A 10 -11.93 -31.38 -17.01
C GLN A 10 -11.19 -31.15 -15.69
N PHE A 11 -10.24 -32.03 -15.33
CA PHE A 11 -9.38 -31.83 -14.17
C PHE A 11 -8.42 -30.64 -14.34
N ARG A 12 -7.80 -30.50 -15.52
CA ARG A 12 -6.93 -29.35 -15.85
C ARG A 12 -7.69 -28.04 -15.76
N LYS A 13 -8.87 -27.96 -16.41
CA LYS A 13 -9.71 -26.76 -16.40
C LYS A 13 -10.15 -26.37 -14.98
N LYS A 14 -10.62 -27.32 -14.17
CA LYS A 14 -10.98 -27.06 -12.77
C LYS A 14 -9.80 -26.56 -11.93
N ARG A 15 -8.59 -27.10 -12.18
CA ARG A 15 -7.38 -26.67 -11.47
C ARG A 15 -6.96 -25.26 -11.86
N GLU A 16 -7.09 -24.91 -13.14
CA GLU A 16 -6.83 -23.55 -13.64
C GLU A 16 -7.85 -22.55 -13.08
N GLU A 17 -9.14 -22.89 -13.09
CA GLU A 17 -10.20 -22.06 -12.49
C GLU A 17 -9.97 -21.86 -10.98
N ALA A 18 -9.62 -22.91 -10.25
CA ALA A 18 -9.31 -22.81 -8.82
C ALA A 18 -8.08 -21.94 -8.54
N LYS A 19 -7.02 -22.07 -9.36
CA LYS A 19 -5.82 -21.24 -9.24
C LYS A 19 -6.11 -19.77 -9.57
N ALA A 20 -6.88 -19.52 -10.62
CA ALA A 20 -7.31 -18.16 -10.98
C ALA A 20 -8.15 -17.55 -9.86
N GLN A 21 -9.03 -18.32 -9.22
CA GLN A 21 -9.80 -17.84 -8.08
C GLN A 21 -8.89 -17.52 -6.88
N GLU A 22 -7.93 -18.38 -6.55
CA GLU A 22 -6.97 -18.15 -5.46
C GLU A 22 -6.10 -16.88 -5.69
N GLU A 23 -5.79 -16.57 -6.95
CA GLU A 23 -5.08 -15.34 -7.33
C GLU A 23 -5.93 -14.07 -7.15
N LEU A 24 -7.26 -14.21 -7.03
CA LEU A 24 -8.20 -13.11 -6.78
C LEU A 24 -8.56 -12.93 -5.29
N GLU A 25 -8.25 -13.92 -4.46
CA GLU A 25 -8.49 -13.83 -3.01
C GLU A 25 -7.60 -12.75 -2.36
N PRO A 26 -8.12 -12.01 -1.36
CA PRO A 26 -7.33 -11.08 -0.56
C PRO A 26 -6.16 -11.75 0.14
N PHE A 27 -5.03 -11.04 0.25
CA PHE A 27 -3.98 -11.44 1.17
C PHE A 27 -4.12 -10.63 2.45
N GLU A 28 -4.86 -11.18 3.43
CA GLU A 28 -5.12 -10.49 4.68
C GLU A 28 -3.85 -10.30 5.51
N GLY A 29 -3.66 -9.09 6.02
CA GLY A 29 -2.59 -8.76 6.95
C GLY A 29 -2.89 -7.51 7.74
N CYS A 30 -1.89 -7.05 8.50
CA CYS A 30 -2.04 -5.93 9.41
C CYS A 30 -0.83 -5.01 9.36
N LEU A 31 -1.09 -3.71 9.39
CA LEU A 31 -0.11 -2.67 9.70
C LEU A 31 -0.58 -1.90 10.94
N VAL A 32 0.36 -1.36 11.70
CA VAL A 32 0.10 -0.66 12.94
C VAL A 32 0.44 0.81 12.77
N TRP A 33 -0.55 1.69 12.91
CA TRP A 33 -0.32 3.12 13.05
C TRP A 33 0.16 3.44 14.46
N LEU A 34 1.11 4.36 14.55
CA LEU A 34 1.79 4.81 15.75
C LEU A 34 1.59 6.32 15.89
N HIS A 35 1.14 6.78 17.05
CA HIS A 35 1.04 8.20 17.37
C HIS A 35 1.74 8.51 18.69
N CYS A 36 2.65 9.49 18.66
CA CYS A 36 3.23 10.05 19.88
C CYS A 36 2.49 11.34 20.25
N PRO A 37 1.69 11.37 21.33
CA PRO A 37 0.86 12.54 21.67
C PRO A 37 1.69 13.77 22.08
N ASN A 38 2.92 13.57 22.56
CA ASN A 38 3.82 14.68 22.92
C ASN A 38 4.51 15.30 21.70
N CYS A 39 4.98 14.49 20.76
CA CYS A 39 5.64 14.99 19.55
C CYS A 39 4.68 15.21 18.38
N GLN A 40 3.41 14.81 18.53
CA GLN A 40 2.37 14.77 17.50
C GLN A 40 2.81 14.05 16.22
N LYS A 41 3.74 13.09 16.36
CA LYS A 41 4.30 12.35 15.24
C LYS A 41 3.42 11.15 14.94
N ILE A 42 3.04 10.98 13.68
CA ILE A 42 2.28 9.85 13.18
C ILE A 42 3.13 9.06 12.19
N GLU A 43 3.30 7.77 12.45
CA GLU A 43 4.04 6.82 11.60
C GLU A 43 3.31 5.49 11.57
N TYR A 44 3.73 4.55 10.72
CA TYR A 44 3.20 3.19 10.74
C TYR A 44 4.33 2.16 10.75
N THR A 45 4.02 0.91 11.09
CA THR A 45 4.95 -0.23 11.08
C THR A 45 4.23 -1.55 10.82
N GLU A 46 4.97 -2.49 10.27
CA GLU A 46 4.61 -3.91 10.12
C GLU A 46 4.72 -4.70 11.44
N VAL A 47 5.33 -4.12 12.47
CA VAL A 47 5.60 -4.83 13.74
C VAL A 47 4.59 -4.42 14.81
N ARG A 48 3.91 -5.42 15.39
CA ARG A 48 3.10 -5.23 16.60
C ARG A 48 3.97 -5.26 17.85
N ALA A 49 3.73 -4.35 18.80
CA ALA A 49 4.37 -4.38 20.12
C ALA A 49 3.33 -4.56 21.25
N PRO A 50 3.06 -5.80 21.70
CA PRO A 50 2.05 -6.06 22.74
C PRO A 50 2.32 -5.36 24.08
N GLY A 51 3.59 -5.10 24.40
CA GLY A 51 3.98 -4.32 25.59
C GLY A 51 3.88 -2.80 25.42
N GLY A 52 3.49 -2.33 24.24
CA GLY A 52 3.55 -0.94 23.81
C GLY A 52 4.96 -0.47 23.47
N ARG A 53 5.02 0.73 22.89
CA ARG A 53 6.28 1.44 22.57
C ARG A 53 6.40 2.72 23.37
N THR A 54 7.64 3.11 23.59
CA THR A 54 7.98 4.44 24.12
C THR A 54 8.69 5.21 23.02
N HIS A 55 8.17 6.39 22.69
CA HIS A 55 8.84 7.29 21.75
C HIS A 55 10.13 7.82 22.37
N ARG A 56 11.08 8.30 21.54
CA ARG A 56 12.36 8.84 22.02
C ARG A 56 12.21 9.98 23.05
N CYS A 57 11.09 10.69 23.04
CA CYS A 57 10.77 11.72 24.03
C CYS A 57 10.32 11.19 25.41
N GLY A 58 10.27 9.86 25.61
CA GLY A 58 9.84 9.23 26.86
C GLY A 58 8.32 9.00 26.96
N THR A 59 7.53 9.47 26.01
CA THR A 59 6.07 9.31 26.01
C THR A 59 5.66 7.95 25.45
N LYS A 60 4.65 7.33 26.06
CA LYS A 60 4.03 6.10 25.54
C LYS A 60 3.35 6.38 24.20
N VAL A 61 3.61 5.53 23.22
CA VAL A 61 3.02 5.61 21.87
C VAL A 61 1.63 4.97 21.89
N GLU A 62 0.69 5.63 21.23
CA GLU A 62 -0.63 5.08 20.91
C GLU A 62 -0.49 4.21 19.65
N GLU A 63 -0.98 2.96 19.70
CA GLU A 63 -0.89 2.01 18.59
C GLU A 63 -2.29 1.62 18.13
N VAL A 64 -2.53 1.65 16.81
CA VAL A 64 -3.78 1.23 16.19
C VAL A 64 -3.48 0.23 15.08
N GLU A 65 -3.94 -1.00 15.26
CA GLU A 65 -3.87 -2.06 14.25
C GLU A 65 -4.91 -1.81 13.16
N VAL A 66 -4.50 -1.93 11.91
CA VAL A 66 -5.38 -1.81 10.75
C VAL A 66 -5.20 -3.05 9.89
N PHE A 67 -6.27 -3.83 9.81
CA PHE A 67 -6.36 -4.99 8.93
C PHE A 67 -6.68 -4.54 7.51
N LEU A 68 -5.96 -5.09 6.55
CA LEU A 68 -6.03 -4.69 5.17
C LEU A 68 -5.59 -5.82 4.24
N ASP A 69 -5.99 -5.70 2.98
CA ASP A 69 -5.52 -6.59 1.91
C ASP A 69 -4.13 -6.12 1.47
N LEU A 70 -3.09 -6.81 1.94
CA LEU A 70 -1.70 -6.50 1.64
C LEU A 70 -1.40 -6.58 0.14
N ARG A 71 -2.09 -7.48 -0.57
CA ARG A 71 -1.94 -7.66 -2.01
C ARG A 71 -2.52 -6.47 -2.76
N ALA A 72 -3.68 -5.97 -2.34
CA ALA A 72 -4.26 -4.75 -2.91
C ALA A 72 -3.35 -3.53 -2.70
N GLU A 73 -2.92 -3.29 -1.45
CA GLU A 73 -1.99 -2.18 -1.14
C GLU A 73 -0.70 -2.27 -1.96
N LEU A 74 -0.14 -3.47 -2.11
CA LEU A 74 1.05 -3.68 -2.92
C LEU A 74 0.79 -3.38 -4.40
N SER A 75 -0.36 -3.79 -4.92
CA SER A 75 -0.74 -3.53 -6.32
C SER A 75 -0.81 -2.03 -6.63
N PHE A 76 -1.47 -1.25 -5.76
CA PHE A 76 -1.52 0.21 -5.88
C PHE A 76 -0.14 0.84 -5.72
N THR A 77 0.67 0.36 -4.77
CA THR A 77 2.02 0.87 -4.53
C THR A 77 2.93 0.68 -5.75
N LEU A 78 2.87 -0.49 -6.39
CA LEU A 78 3.65 -0.76 -7.60
C LEU A 78 3.19 0.11 -8.78
N GLU A 79 1.89 0.37 -8.90
CA GLU A 79 1.38 1.27 -9.95
C GLU A 79 1.78 2.74 -9.69
N ASN A 80 1.79 3.16 -8.43
CA ASN A 80 2.31 4.46 -8.03
C ASN A 80 3.80 4.60 -8.40
N LEU A 81 4.62 3.58 -8.12
CA LEU A 81 6.03 3.58 -8.48
C LEU A 81 6.25 3.76 -9.98
N LYS A 82 5.52 3.04 -10.83
CA LYS A 82 5.58 3.22 -12.29
C LYS A 82 5.23 4.65 -12.70
N THR A 83 4.18 5.21 -12.10
CA THR A 83 3.73 6.58 -12.38
C THR A 83 4.79 7.61 -11.99
N ILE A 84 5.42 7.45 -10.81
CA ILE A 84 6.51 8.32 -10.34
C ILE A 84 7.73 8.21 -11.27
N GLU A 85 8.07 7.00 -11.72
CA GLU A 85 9.17 6.79 -12.67
C GLU A 85 8.92 7.46 -14.02
N ALA A 86 7.69 7.41 -14.53
CA ALA A 86 7.30 8.14 -15.73
C ALA A 86 7.48 9.65 -15.56
N HIS A 87 7.01 10.22 -14.44
CA HIS A 87 7.21 11.64 -14.12
C HIS A 87 8.70 12.03 -14.05
N LEU A 88 9.54 11.18 -13.45
CA LEU A 88 11.00 11.40 -13.38
C LEU A 88 11.64 11.40 -14.77
N LEU A 89 11.21 10.51 -15.67
CA LEU A 89 11.71 10.46 -17.05
C LEU A 89 11.33 11.73 -17.82
N GLU A 90 10.09 12.22 -17.68
CA GLU A 90 9.62 13.44 -18.33
C GLU A 90 10.40 14.69 -17.87
N VAL A 91 10.68 14.78 -16.56
CA VAL A 91 11.50 15.85 -15.99
C VAL A 91 12.92 15.82 -16.57
N GLY A 92 13.51 14.63 -16.76
CA GLY A 92 14.85 14.46 -17.31
C GLY A 92 15.01 14.89 -18.77
N GLN A 93 13.94 14.80 -19.58
CA GLN A 93 13.96 15.09 -21.01
C GLN A 93 13.91 16.60 -21.34
N ASN A 94 13.26 17.41 -20.51
CA ASN A 94 13.08 18.85 -20.79
C ASN A 94 14.23 19.72 -20.26
N ARG A 95 15.27 19.92 -21.10
CA ARG A 95 16.48 20.71 -20.77
C ARG A 95 16.20 22.15 -20.29
N LEU A 96 15.14 22.80 -20.80
CA LEU A 96 14.72 24.15 -20.40
C LEU A 96 14.02 24.20 -19.03
N LYS A 97 13.35 23.10 -18.61
CA LYS A 97 12.69 23.01 -17.30
C LYS A 97 13.65 22.58 -16.18
N LYS A 98 14.85 22.09 -16.51
CA LYS A 98 15.78 21.43 -15.58
C LYS A 98 16.21 22.30 -14.39
N LEU A 99 16.19 23.63 -14.49
CA LEU A 99 16.51 24.54 -13.39
C LEU A 99 15.34 24.73 -12.40
N LEU A 100 14.10 24.78 -12.89
CA LEU A 100 12.88 24.85 -12.08
C LEU A 100 12.46 23.44 -11.57
N ALA A 101 12.85 22.40 -12.30
CA ALA A 101 12.45 21.02 -12.03
C ALA A 101 13.31 20.30 -10.98
N ARG A 102 14.44 20.87 -10.52
CA ARG A 102 15.27 20.24 -9.45
C ARG A 102 14.50 20.00 -8.16
N SER A 103 13.63 20.94 -7.78
CA SER A 103 12.80 20.77 -6.59
C SER A 103 11.77 19.67 -6.80
N LEU A 104 11.14 19.63 -7.98
CA LEU A 104 10.16 18.61 -8.34
C LEU A 104 10.80 17.21 -8.42
N GLU A 105 11.97 17.10 -9.06
CA GLU A 105 12.75 15.87 -9.15
C GLU A 105 13.10 15.34 -7.76
N LYS A 106 13.58 16.21 -6.85
CA LYS A 106 13.86 15.82 -5.46
C LYS A 106 12.61 15.31 -4.75
N THR A 107 11.46 15.98 -4.92
CA THR A 107 10.19 15.54 -4.33
C THR A 107 9.74 14.19 -4.90
N LEU A 108 9.85 13.98 -6.21
CA LEU A 108 9.52 12.70 -6.85
C LEU A 108 10.44 11.57 -6.37
N LEU A 109 11.74 11.84 -6.18
CA LEU A 109 12.68 10.87 -5.61
C LEU A 109 12.34 10.52 -4.16
N GLN A 110 11.96 11.51 -3.34
CA GLN A 110 11.49 11.27 -1.97
C GLN A 110 10.20 10.44 -1.95
N LEU A 111 9.28 10.73 -2.86
CA LEU A 111 8.02 10.01 -2.98
C LEU A 111 8.26 8.56 -3.43
N LYS A 112 9.14 8.35 -4.41
CA LYS A 112 9.59 7.01 -4.83
C LYS A 112 10.18 6.22 -3.65
N ALA A 113 11.10 6.82 -2.89
CA ALA A 113 11.70 6.17 -1.73
C ALA A 113 10.64 5.80 -0.67
N SER A 114 9.65 6.67 -0.46
CA SER A 114 8.54 6.39 0.46
C SER A 114 7.67 5.22 -0.01
N GLU A 115 7.39 5.11 -1.31
CA GLU A 115 6.60 3.99 -1.87
C GLU A 115 7.40 2.68 -1.87
N GLU A 116 8.72 2.72 -2.13
CA GLU A 116 9.62 1.57 -2.00
C GLU A 116 9.68 1.05 -0.56
N GLU A 117 9.78 1.96 0.41
CA GLU A 117 9.73 1.61 1.82
C GLU A 117 8.38 1.00 2.19
N TYR A 118 7.28 1.56 1.69
CA TYR A 118 5.94 1.03 1.92
C TYR A 118 5.79 -0.38 1.35
N ALA A 119 6.20 -0.60 0.09
CA ALA A 119 6.22 -1.92 -0.53
C ALA A 119 7.03 -2.93 0.29
N SER A 120 8.20 -2.52 0.80
CA SER A 120 9.04 -3.36 1.65
C SER A 120 8.31 -3.75 2.95
N ARG A 121 7.61 -2.81 3.58
CA ARG A 121 6.84 -3.05 4.81
C ARG A 121 5.64 -3.98 4.57
N LEU A 122 4.94 -3.83 3.44
CA LEU A 122 3.87 -4.74 3.02
C LEU A 122 4.39 -6.17 2.85
N GLN A 123 5.54 -6.33 2.19
CA GLN A 123 6.20 -7.62 2.06
C GLN A 123 6.53 -8.23 3.42
N LYS A 124 7.14 -7.47 4.33
CA LYS A 124 7.46 -7.95 5.68
C LYS A 124 6.20 -8.34 6.47
N ALA A 125 5.14 -7.54 6.40
CA ALA A 125 3.86 -7.83 7.05
C ALA A 125 3.26 -9.16 6.57
N GLY A 126 3.40 -9.49 5.28
CA GLY A 126 2.97 -10.78 4.73
C GLY A 126 4.01 -11.91 4.77
N GLY A 127 5.13 -11.72 5.49
CA GLY A 127 6.20 -12.72 5.59
C GLY A 127 6.94 -12.98 4.27
N GLY A 128 7.04 -11.98 3.39
CA GLY A 128 7.76 -12.02 2.12
C GLY A 128 7.03 -12.75 0.98
N ARG A 129 5.73 -13.03 1.15
CA ARG A 129 4.93 -13.83 0.20
C ARG A 129 3.84 -13.04 -0.50
N VAL A 130 3.79 -11.72 -0.29
CA VAL A 130 2.76 -10.89 -0.89
C VAL A 130 3.06 -10.75 -2.37
N VAL A 131 2.15 -11.20 -3.22
CA VAL A 131 2.24 -11.02 -4.67
C VAL A 131 1.11 -10.07 -5.06
N PRO A 132 1.35 -9.04 -5.90
CA PRO A 132 0.29 -8.14 -6.36
C PRO A 132 -0.79 -8.90 -7.13
N TYR A 133 -1.96 -8.28 -7.25
CA TYR A 133 -3.02 -8.80 -8.11
C TYR A 133 -2.55 -8.87 -9.57
N PRO A 134 -2.96 -9.91 -10.32
CA PRO A 134 -2.55 -10.06 -11.72
C PRO A 134 -3.30 -9.11 -12.67
N GLN A 135 -4.45 -8.58 -12.24
CA GLN A 135 -5.29 -7.68 -13.01
C GLN A 135 -4.83 -6.22 -12.89
N GLU A 136 -5.30 -5.39 -13.82
CA GLU A 136 -5.12 -3.94 -13.74
C GLU A 136 -5.72 -3.38 -12.45
N THR A 137 -5.21 -2.22 -12.00
CA THR A 137 -5.64 -1.60 -10.75
C THR A 137 -7.07 -1.06 -10.80
N GLN A 138 -7.62 -0.78 -11.99
CA GLN A 138 -8.96 -0.21 -12.13
C GLN A 138 -10.08 -1.09 -11.51
N PRO A 139 -10.16 -2.41 -11.81
CA PRO A 139 -11.04 -3.32 -11.07
C PRO A 139 -10.84 -3.32 -9.54
N LEU A 140 -9.63 -3.05 -9.05
CA LEU A 140 -9.37 -2.94 -7.61
C LEU A 140 -9.95 -1.65 -7.05
N VAL A 141 -9.86 -0.52 -7.76
CA VAL A 141 -10.46 0.75 -7.32
C VAL A 141 -11.97 0.57 -7.08
N GLU A 142 -12.66 -0.14 -7.97
CA GLU A 142 -14.09 -0.43 -7.82
C GLU A 142 -14.39 -1.31 -6.60
N ARG A 143 -13.47 -2.23 -6.26
CA ARG A 143 -13.56 -3.08 -5.07
C ARG A 143 -13.29 -2.31 -3.77
N PHE A 144 -12.40 -1.32 -3.79
CA PHE A 144 -12.00 -0.52 -2.64
C PHE A 144 -12.62 0.88 -2.74
N ALA A 145 -13.88 1.00 -2.30
CA ALA A 145 -14.80 2.14 -2.50
C ALA A 145 -14.31 3.54 -2.04
N GLU A 146 -13.12 3.65 -1.47
CA GLU A 146 -12.54 4.87 -0.90
C GLU A 146 -11.12 5.18 -1.43
N VAL A 147 -10.64 4.45 -2.45
CA VAL A 147 -9.37 4.78 -3.10
C VAL A 147 -9.50 6.11 -3.84
N GLN A 148 -8.61 7.05 -3.54
CA GLN A 148 -8.52 8.34 -4.21
C GLN A 148 -7.35 8.37 -5.18
N ILE A 149 -7.43 9.21 -6.20
CA ILE A 149 -6.29 9.48 -7.10
C ILE A 149 -5.88 10.94 -6.88
N ASN A 150 -4.62 11.16 -6.49
CA ASN A 150 -4.11 12.50 -6.25
C ASN A 150 -3.76 13.23 -7.57
N PRO A 151 -3.42 14.54 -7.56
CA PRO A 151 -3.10 15.28 -8.78
C PRO A 151 -1.89 14.76 -9.58
N LEU A 152 -1.04 13.91 -8.99
CA LEU A 152 0.07 13.25 -9.68
C LEU A 152 -0.33 11.92 -10.34
N GLY A 153 -1.61 11.53 -10.25
CA GLY A 153 -2.12 10.26 -10.75
C GLY A 153 -1.84 9.08 -9.82
N LEU A 154 -1.48 9.33 -8.55
CA LEU A 154 -1.15 8.27 -7.61
C LEU A 154 -2.39 7.84 -6.81
N TYR A 155 -2.56 6.54 -6.67
CA TYR A 155 -3.57 5.93 -5.83
C TYR A 155 -3.25 6.15 -4.35
N VAL A 156 -4.23 6.62 -3.59
CA VAL A 156 -4.20 6.82 -2.15
C VAL A 156 -5.28 5.94 -1.56
N THR A 157 -4.87 4.90 -0.86
CA THR A 157 -5.75 3.90 -0.25
C THR A 157 -6.33 4.41 1.07
N PRO A 158 -7.43 3.82 1.56
CA PRO A 158 -8.04 4.22 2.83
C PRO A 158 -7.06 4.13 4.00
N PHE A 159 -6.15 3.15 3.99
CA PHE A 159 -5.09 3.01 5.00
C PHE A 159 -4.22 4.27 5.11
N ARG A 160 -3.88 4.88 3.97
CA ARG A 160 -3.00 6.05 3.88
C ARG A 160 -3.75 7.38 3.95
N LEU A 161 -5.07 7.34 3.73
CA LEU A 161 -5.94 8.51 3.82
C LEU A 161 -6.13 8.92 5.29
N GLU A 162 -5.84 10.18 5.60
CA GLU A 162 -6.13 10.82 6.89
C GLU A 162 -5.73 10.01 8.14
N PRO A 163 -4.44 9.68 8.32
CA PRO A 163 -3.99 8.81 9.41
C PRO A 163 -4.29 9.38 10.80
N HIS A 164 -4.43 10.71 10.94
CA HIS A 164 -4.79 11.38 12.18
C HIS A 164 -6.19 11.01 12.71
N LYS A 165 -7.16 10.71 11.83
CA LYS A 165 -8.52 10.33 12.24
C LYS A 165 -8.57 9.01 13.03
N ARG A 166 -7.49 8.23 12.97
CA ARG A 166 -7.33 6.97 13.72
C ARG A 166 -7.02 7.20 15.20
N PHE A 167 -6.63 8.42 15.56
CA PHE A 167 -6.28 8.82 16.92
C PHE A 167 -7.26 9.89 17.40
N PRO A 168 -8.38 9.51 18.07
CA PRO A 168 -9.45 10.44 18.43
C PRO A 168 -9.01 11.55 19.40
N ASN A 169 -7.89 11.37 20.11
CA ASN A 169 -7.30 12.40 20.97
C ASN A 169 -6.44 13.43 20.22
N ASN A 170 -6.30 13.29 18.90
CA ASN A 170 -5.48 14.14 18.05
C ASN A 170 -6.31 15.21 17.31
N THR A 171 -7.15 15.95 18.05
CA THR A 171 -8.03 17.00 17.50
C THR A 171 -7.32 18.34 17.25
N LYS A 172 -5.99 18.37 17.17
CA LYS A 172 -5.30 19.55 16.65
C LYS A 172 -5.12 19.34 15.15
N GLU A 173 -6.11 19.80 14.39
CA GLU A 173 -5.92 20.04 12.96
C GLU A 173 -4.62 20.86 12.76
N PRO A 174 -3.76 20.50 11.80
CA PRO A 174 -2.66 21.36 11.45
C PRO A 174 -3.25 22.64 10.84
N SER A 175 -3.18 23.73 11.62
CA SER A 175 -3.47 25.10 11.20
C SER A 175 -2.50 25.60 10.14
#